data_AF-A0AA40HD39-F1
#
_entry.id   AF-A0AA40HD39-F1
#
_cell.length_a   1.000
_cell.length_b   1.000
_cell.length_c   1.000
_cell.angle_alpha   90.00
_cell.angle_beta   90.00
_cell.angle_gamma   90.00
#
_symmetry.space_group_name_H-M   'P 1'
#
loop_
_entity.id
_entity.type
_entity.pdbx_description
1 polymer ?
#
loop_
_entity_poly.entity_id
_entity_poly.type
_entity_poly.pdbx_seq_one_letter_code
_entity_poly.pdbx_strand_id
1 'polypeptide(L)'
;MVAENSSVTEFILAGLTHQRGLQAPLFFLFLGSYTVTAVGNLGLLTLIGLSAHLHTPMYFFLSNLSFIDFCYSTAITPKMLMSFVSEKNAISYAGCMAQLFFFLFFVVSESFILSAMAYDRYVAICNPLAYAATVSPRVCLLLASGVYVMGFAGAMAHTACMARLTFCANNLVDH
;
A
#
# COMPACT_ATOMS: atom_id res chain seq x y z
N MET A 1 5.75 35.26 -27.70
CA MET A 1 5.01 34.29 -26.86
C MET A 1 6.00 33.20 -26.50
N VAL A 2 6.70 33.37 -25.39
CA VAL A 2 7.64 32.36 -24.87
C VAL A 2 6.80 31.44 -24.00
N ALA A 3 6.67 30.18 -24.40
CA ALA A 3 6.07 29.15 -23.57
C ALA A 3 7.01 28.89 -22.39
N GLU A 4 6.70 29.45 -21.23
CA GLU A 4 7.37 29.06 -19.99
C GLU A 4 6.91 27.65 -19.63
N ASN A 5 7.74 26.68 -20.02
CA ASN A 5 7.62 25.29 -19.61
C ASN A 5 8.08 25.20 -18.15
N SER A 6 7.27 25.70 -17.22
CA SER A 6 7.54 25.62 -15.79
C SER A 6 7.34 24.17 -15.35
N SER A 7 8.42 23.38 -15.42
CA SER A 7 8.44 22.04 -14.84
C SER A 7 8.25 22.17 -13.33
N VAL A 8 7.09 21.74 -12.82
CA VAL A 8 6.77 21.80 -11.40
C VAL A 8 7.73 20.86 -10.65
N THR A 9 8.76 21.44 -10.02
CA THR A 9 9.81 20.68 -9.32
C THR A 9 9.44 20.32 -7.89
N GLU A 10 8.53 21.08 -7.27
CA GLU A 10 8.17 20.92 -5.86
C GLU A 10 6.66 21.05 -5.65
N PHE A 11 6.06 20.10 -4.94
CA PHE A 11 4.70 20.17 -4.44
C PHE A 11 4.75 20.49 -2.95
N ILE A 12 4.10 21.57 -2.54
CA ILE A 12 3.88 21.85 -1.12
C ILE A 12 2.64 21.05 -0.71
N LEU A 13 2.83 20.02 0.11
CA LEU A 13 1.70 19.32 0.72
C LEU A 13 1.13 20.25 1.80
N ALA A 14 -0.02 20.85 1.54
CA ALA A 14 -0.81 21.47 2.60
C ALA A 14 -1.14 20.37 3.63
N GLY A 15 -0.77 20.58 4.89
CA GLY A 15 -1.11 19.62 5.95
C GLY A 15 -2.62 19.41 6.03
N LEU A 16 -3.06 18.22 6.45
CA LEU A 16 -4.48 17.81 6.54
C LEU A 16 -5.37 18.79 7.35
N THR A 17 -4.78 19.67 8.17
CA THR A 17 -5.50 20.72 8.90
C THR A 17 -4.57 21.89 9.24
N HIS A 18 -5.06 23.12 9.00
CA HIS A 18 -4.36 24.37 9.36
C HIS A 18 -4.61 24.80 10.83
N GLN A 19 -5.51 24.11 11.55
CA GLN A 19 -5.75 24.34 12.97
C GLN A 19 -4.71 23.62 13.84
N ARG A 20 -3.80 24.41 14.44
CA ARG A 20 -2.73 23.94 15.34
C ARG A 20 -3.21 23.02 16.49
N GLY A 21 -4.45 23.19 16.96
CA GLY A 21 -5.03 22.36 18.02
C GLY A 21 -5.36 20.91 17.61
N LEU A 22 -5.65 20.66 16.33
CA LEU A 22 -6.00 19.33 15.82
C LEU A 22 -4.79 18.54 15.30
N GLN A 23 -3.68 19.23 15.05
CA GLN A 23 -2.43 18.65 14.54
C GLN A 23 -1.84 17.62 15.53
N ALA A 24 -1.83 17.95 16.82
CA ALA A 24 -1.35 17.07 17.88
C ALA A 24 -2.17 15.78 18.06
N PRO A 25 -3.52 15.82 18.21
CA PRO A 25 -4.31 14.59 18.32
C PRO A 25 -4.24 13.72 17.06
N LEU A 26 -4.21 14.31 15.87
CA LEU A 26 -4.01 13.57 14.62
C LEU A 26 -2.64 12.89 14.58
N PHE A 27 -1.57 13.58 14.99
CA PHE A 27 -0.24 12.99 15.07
C PHE A 27 -0.21 11.74 15.96
N PHE A 28 -0.76 11.82 17.17
CA PHE A 28 -0.82 10.66 18.08
C PHE A 28 -1.72 9.54 17.53
N LEU A 29 -2.83 9.88 16.86
CA LEU A 29 -3.71 8.90 16.22
C LEU A 29 -2.97 8.12 15.12
N PHE A 30 -2.30 8.81 14.20
CA PHE A 30 -1.54 8.18 13.12
C PHE A 30 -0.30 7.42 13.62
N LEU A 31 0.35 7.92 14.67
CA LEU A 31 1.47 7.22 15.30
C LEU A 31 1.00 5.94 15.99
N GLY A 32 -0.14 5.99 16.68
CA GLY A 32 -0.77 4.85 17.32
C GLY A 32 -1.18 3.79 16.30
N SER A 33 -1.86 4.19 15.23
CA SER A 33 -2.27 3.27 14.17
C SER A 33 -1.07 2.62 13.48
N TYR A 34 -0.02 3.39 13.15
CA TYR A 34 1.24 2.85 12.61
C TYR A 34 1.84 1.79 13.53
N THR A 35 1.95 2.08 14.83
CA THR A 35 2.57 1.17 15.79
C THR A 35 1.78 -0.14 15.89
N VAL A 36 0.44 -0.05 15.97
CA VAL A 36 -0.43 -1.23 16.03
C VAL A 36 -0.33 -2.05 14.75
N THR A 37 -0.41 -1.42 13.58
CA THR A 37 -0.29 -2.10 12.28
C THR A 37 1.09 -2.74 12.10
N ALA A 38 2.16 -2.04 12.47
CA ALA A 38 3.52 -2.53 12.32
C ALA A 38 3.80 -3.72 13.23
N VAL A 39 3.52 -3.58 14.53
CA VAL A 39 3.72 -4.64 15.51
C VAL A 39 2.83 -5.84 15.22
N GLY A 40 1.56 -5.61 14.86
CA GLY A 40 0.61 -6.67 14.53
C GLY A 40 1.05 -7.50 13.32
N ASN A 41 1.41 -6.84 12.21
CA ASN A 41 1.80 -7.53 10.99
C ASN A 41 3.17 -8.19 11.07
N LEU A 42 4.17 -7.56 11.70
CA LEU A 42 5.46 -8.19 11.98
C LEU A 42 5.32 -9.37 12.93
N GLY A 43 4.45 -9.24 13.94
CA GLY A 43 4.11 -10.33 14.85
C GLY A 43 3.51 -11.52 14.11
N LEU A 44 2.55 -11.28 13.20
CA LEU A 44 1.93 -12.34 12.42
C LEU A 44 2.93 -13.02 11.46
N LEU A 45 3.77 -12.25 10.78
CA LEU A 45 4.87 -12.77 9.95
C LEU A 45 5.82 -13.67 10.75
N THR A 46 6.22 -13.21 11.94
CA THR A 46 7.12 -13.97 12.82
C THR A 46 6.46 -15.25 13.32
N LEU A 47 5.18 -15.18 13.72
CA LEU A 47 4.42 -16.33 14.22
C LEU A 47 4.26 -17.42 13.16
N ILE A 48 3.94 -17.02 11.92
CA ILE A 48 3.81 -17.93 10.78
C ILE A 48 5.17 -18.55 10.45
N GLY A 49 6.26 -17.77 10.45
CA GLY A 49 7.61 -18.25 10.15
C GLY A 49 8.17 -19.23 11.19
N LEU A 50 7.82 -19.07 12.47
CA LEU A 50 8.27 -19.95 13.55
C LEU A 50 7.44 -21.24 13.67
N SER A 51 6.20 -21.23 13.17
CA SER A 51 5.25 -22.32 13.40
C SER A 51 5.04 -23.16 12.14
N ALA A 52 5.74 -24.29 12.04
CA ALA A 52 5.58 -25.23 10.92
C ALA A 52 4.13 -25.75 10.75
N HIS A 53 3.36 -25.79 11.85
CA HIS A 53 1.95 -26.21 11.83
C HIS A 53 1.02 -25.22 11.11
N LEU A 54 1.47 -23.98 10.89
CA LEU A 54 0.75 -22.94 10.16
C LEU A 54 1.12 -22.92 8.68
N HIS A 55 1.91 -23.86 8.13
CA HIS A 55 2.24 -23.90 6.70
C HIS A 55 1.08 -24.43 5.83
N THR A 56 -0.07 -23.78 5.91
CA THR A 56 -1.20 -24.00 5.00
C THR A 56 -1.27 -22.88 3.95
N PRO A 57 -1.91 -23.13 2.78
CA PRO A 57 -2.11 -22.12 1.74
C PRO A 57 -2.66 -20.78 2.25
N MET A 58 -3.59 -20.83 3.21
CA MET A 58 -4.21 -19.64 3.79
C MET A 58 -3.20 -18.77 4.55
N TYR A 59 -2.32 -19.38 5.35
CA TYR A 59 -1.30 -18.65 6.10
C TYR A 59 -0.19 -18.12 5.20
N PHE A 60 0.09 -18.79 4.07
CA PHE A 60 0.96 -18.23 3.04
C PHE A 60 0.40 -16.92 2.49
N PHE A 61 -0.89 -16.86 2.15
CA PHE A 61 -1.53 -15.62 1.71
C PHE A 61 -1.59 -14.57 2.83
N LEU A 62 -1.88 -14.95 4.07
CA LEU A 62 -1.83 -14.04 5.23
C LEU A 62 -0.44 -13.44 5.45
N SER A 63 0.62 -14.23 5.26
CA SER A 63 2.00 -13.74 5.37
C SER A 63 2.28 -12.67 4.32
N ASN A 64 1.89 -12.90 3.05
CA ASN A 64 2.02 -11.90 2.00
C ASN A 64 1.17 -10.64 2.28
N LEU A 65 -0.05 -10.80 2.80
CA LEU A 65 -0.92 -9.69 3.22
C LEU A 65 -0.27 -8.86 4.32
N SER A 66 0.23 -9.50 5.39
CA SER A 66 0.91 -8.78 6.48
C SER A 66 2.18 -8.07 6.03
N PHE A 67 2.93 -8.65 5.09
CA PHE A 67 4.06 -7.96 4.49
C PHE A 67 3.62 -6.71 3.70
N ILE A 68 2.56 -6.82 2.89
CA ILE A 68 1.98 -5.68 2.16
C ILE A 68 1.51 -4.60 3.13
N ASP A 69 0.75 -4.94 4.18
CA ASP A 69 0.23 -3.99 5.16
C ASP A 69 1.35 -3.26 5.91
N PHE A 70 2.40 -3.99 6.28
CA PHE A 70 3.57 -3.40 6.91
C PHE A 70 4.27 -2.40 5.98
N CYS A 71 4.54 -2.80 4.72
CA CYS A 71 5.18 -1.94 3.74
C CYS A 71 4.33 -0.72 3.38
N TYR A 72 3.02 -0.91 3.21
CA TYR A 72 2.05 0.14 2.92
C TYR A 72 2.02 1.18 4.04
N SER A 73 1.88 0.74 5.30
CA SER A 73 1.87 1.63 6.46
C SER A 73 3.19 2.40 6.59
N THR A 74 4.32 1.75 6.32
CA THR A 74 5.65 2.36 6.37
C THR A 74 5.91 3.35 5.22
N ALA A 75 5.32 3.15 4.04
CA ALA A 75 5.48 4.06 2.92
C ALA A 75 4.70 5.38 3.08
N ILE A 76 3.55 5.34 3.77
CA ILE A 76 2.60 6.45 3.85
C ILE A 76 2.70 7.18 5.19
N THR A 77 2.62 6.45 6.30
CA THR A 77 2.45 7.05 7.63
C THR A 77 3.64 7.91 8.08
N PRO A 78 4.91 7.54 7.88
CA PRO A 78 6.04 8.39 8.26
C PRO A 78 6.04 9.75 7.54
N LYS A 79 5.64 9.77 6.27
CA LYS A 79 5.53 11.01 5.49
C LYS A 79 4.34 11.86 5.94
N MET A 80 3.22 11.23 6.29
CA MET A 80 2.07 11.91 6.88
C MET A 80 2.40 12.48 8.27
N LEU A 81 3.13 11.74 9.11
CA LEU A 81 3.58 12.19 10.43
C LEU A 81 4.53 13.39 10.35
N MET A 82 5.48 13.37 9.39
CA MET A 82 6.32 14.53 9.11
C MET A 82 5.50 15.77 8.74
N SER A 83 4.35 15.57 8.09
CA SER A 83 3.42 16.65 7.74
C SER A 83 2.90 17.42 8.96
N PHE A 84 2.78 16.75 10.11
CA PHE A 84 2.29 17.35 11.34
C PHE A 84 3.40 17.99 12.20
N VAL A 85 4.67 17.69 11.96
CA VAL A 85 5.80 18.18 12.77
C VAL A 85 6.55 19.33 12.09
N SER A 86 6.70 19.28 10.77
CA SER A 86 7.40 20.32 10.00
C SER A 86 6.41 21.38 9.51
N GLU A 87 6.74 22.68 9.64
CA GLU A 87 5.98 23.76 8.98
C GLU A 87 6.25 23.84 7.47
N LYS A 88 7.30 23.18 6.97
CA LYS A 88 7.64 23.09 5.55
C LYS A 88 7.62 21.63 5.10
N ASN A 89 6.51 21.20 4.50
CA ASN A 89 6.34 19.86 3.90
C ASN A 89 6.36 19.94 2.39
N ALA A 90 7.54 20.24 1.84
CA ALA A 90 7.75 20.11 0.41
C ALA A 90 8.10 18.65 0.08
N ILE A 91 7.35 18.06 -0.84
CA ILE A 91 7.74 16.81 -1.50
C ILE A 91 8.11 17.14 -2.94
N SER A 92 9.21 16.54 -3.42
CA SER A 92 9.52 16.64 -4.84
C SER A 92 8.44 15.93 -5.66
N TYR A 93 8.21 16.39 -6.89
CA TYR A 93 7.27 15.71 -7.79
C TYR A 93 7.59 14.22 -7.94
N ALA A 94 8.88 13.87 -8.09
CA ALA A 94 9.33 12.48 -8.14
C ALA A 94 8.99 11.69 -6.85
N GLY A 95 9.12 12.32 -5.68
CA GLY A 95 8.74 11.72 -4.41
C GLY A 95 7.24 11.46 -4.29
N CYS A 96 6.42 12.41 -4.72
CA CYS A 96 4.96 12.27 -4.76
C CYS A 96 4.52 11.14 -5.70
N MET A 97 5.08 11.11 -6.92
CA MET A 97 4.79 10.05 -7.89
C MET A 97 5.25 8.67 -7.42
N ALA A 98 6.39 8.59 -6.72
CA ALA A 98 6.84 7.35 -6.10
C ALA A 98 5.89 6.89 -4.98
N GLN A 99 5.43 7.79 -4.11
CA GLN A 99 4.44 7.46 -3.08
C GLN A 99 3.12 6.97 -3.68
N LEU A 100 2.61 7.65 -4.71
CA LEU A 100 1.41 7.24 -5.42
C LEU A 100 1.57 5.86 -6.05
N PHE A 101 2.73 5.59 -6.67
CA PHE A 101 3.04 4.29 -7.25
C PHE A 101 3.00 3.18 -6.20
N PHE A 102 3.69 3.36 -5.07
CA PHE A 102 3.70 2.37 -3.98
C PHE A 102 2.30 2.20 -3.37
N PHE A 103 1.56 3.28 -3.15
CA PHE A 103 0.18 3.23 -2.66
C PHE A 103 -0.69 2.34 -3.56
N LEU A 104 -0.70 2.62 -4.86
CA LEU A 104 -1.51 1.86 -5.82
C LEU A 104 -1.05 0.41 -5.93
N PHE A 105 0.26 0.17 -5.94
CA PHE A 105 0.82 -1.18 -5.97
C PHE A 105 0.33 -2.02 -4.80
N PHE A 106 0.39 -1.48 -3.58
CA PHE A 106 -0.05 -2.19 -2.39
C PHE A 106 -1.56 -2.39 -2.34
N VAL A 107 -2.37 -1.37 -2.64
CA VAL A 107 -3.85 -1.49 -2.64
C VAL A 107 -4.35 -2.52 -3.66
N VAL A 108 -3.77 -2.51 -4.87
CA VAL A 108 -4.13 -3.48 -5.90
C VAL A 108 -3.70 -4.89 -5.48
N SER A 109 -2.48 -5.02 -4.95
CA SER A 109 -1.97 -6.32 -4.47
C SER A 109 -2.81 -6.87 -3.32
N GLU A 110 -3.15 -6.03 -2.32
CA GLU A 110 -4.03 -6.38 -1.19
C GLU A 110 -5.37 -6.94 -1.68
N SER A 111 -6.01 -6.22 -2.61
CA SER A 111 -7.30 -6.62 -3.19
C SER A 111 -7.24 -8.00 -3.86
N PHE A 112 -6.16 -8.27 -4.60
CA PHE A 112 -5.97 -9.57 -5.25
C PHE A 112 -5.62 -10.70 -4.26
N ILE A 113 -4.85 -10.42 -3.20
CA ILE A 113 -4.61 -11.41 -2.13
C ILE A 113 -5.91 -11.76 -1.41
N LEU A 114 -6.71 -10.76 -1.02
CA LEU A 114 -8.00 -10.98 -0.36
C LEU A 114 -8.93 -11.82 -1.26
N SER A 115 -8.92 -11.55 -2.57
CA SER A 115 -9.67 -12.34 -3.56
C SER A 115 -9.16 -13.78 -3.64
N ALA A 116 -7.84 -13.99 -3.63
CA ALA A 116 -7.23 -15.33 -3.63
C ALA A 116 -7.57 -16.10 -2.33
N MET A 117 -7.58 -15.43 -1.19
CA MET A 117 -8.01 -16.02 0.10
C MET A 117 -9.49 -16.39 0.10
N ALA A 118 -10.36 -15.51 -0.43
CA ALA A 118 -11.78 -15.81 -0.57
C ALA A 118 -12.02 -17.00 -1.50
N TYR A 119 -11.25 -17.08 -2.60
CA TYR A 119 -11.29 -18.22 -3.52
C TYR A 119 -10.81 -19.52 -2.86
N ASP A 120 -9.70 -19.50 -2.11
CA ASP A 120 -9.21 -20.66 -1.35
C ASP A 120 -10.28 -21.19 -0.38
N ARG A 121 -10.92 -20.30 0.39
CA ARG A 121 -12.01 -20.67 1.32
C ARG A 121 -13.23 -21.21 0.58
N TYR A 122 -13.59 -20.62 -0.57
CA TYR A 122 -14.70 -21.09 -1.39
C TYR A 122 -14.46 -22.52 -1.90
N VAL A 123 -13.29 -22.81 -2.48
CA VAL A 123 -12.97 -24.15 -3.00
C VAL A 123 -12.90 -25.18 -1.88
N ALA A 124 -12.35 -24.82 -0.72
CA ALA A 124 -12.31 -25.69 0.45
C ALA A 124 -13.70 -26.13 0.92
N ILE A 125 -14.69 -25.24 0.85
CA ILE A 125 -16.08 -25.52 1.27
C ILE A 125 -16.86 -26.26 0.18
N CYS A 126 -16.82 -25.75 -1.05
CA CYS A 126 -17.67 -26.25 -2.12
C CYS A 126 -17.15 -27.55 -2.76
N ASN A 127 -15.85 -27.81 -2.72
CA ASN A 127 -15.24 -28.98 -3.37
C ASN A 127 -14.08 -29.58 -2.55
N PRO A 128 -14.35 -30.16 -1.36
CA PRO A 128 -13.31 -30.64 -0.45
C PRO A 128 -12.44 -31.77 -1.04
N LEU A 129 -13.03 -32.68 -1.85
CA LEU A 129 -12.25 -33.74 -2.53
C LEU A 129 -11.31 -33.18 -3.61
N ALA A 130 -11.71 -32.12 -4.30
CA ALA A 130 -10.86 -31.48 -5.30
C ALA A 130 -9.80 -30.59 -4.65
N TYR A 131 -10.08 -29.98 -3.49
CA TYR A 131 -9.17 -29.08 -2.78
C TYR A 131 -7.78 -29.68 -2.53
N ALA A 132 -7.74 -30.95 -2.05
CA ALA A 132 -6.48 -31.65 -1.81
C ALA A 132 -5.67 -31.93 -3.09
N ALA A 133 -6.32 -31.96 -4.25
CA ALA A 133 -5.69 -32.16 -5.55
C ALA A 133 -5.35 -30.84 -6.28
N THR A 134 -6.09 -29.76 -6.03
CA THR A 134 -5.96 -28.49 -6.75
C THR A 134 -5.10 -27.46 -6.04
N VAL A 135 -5.16 -27.37 -4.70
CA VAL A 135 -4.42 -26.35 -3.95
C VAL A 135 -3.06 -26.90 -3.51
N SER A 136 -2.08 -26.77 -4.41
CA SER A 136 -0.68 -27.09 -4.13
C SER A 136 0.14 -25.81 -3.84
N PRO A 137 1.27 -25.92 -3.11
CA PRO A 137 2.16 -24.78 -2.88
C PRO A 137 2.62 -24.08 -4.17
N ARG A 138 2.73 -24.82 -5.28
CA ARG A 138 3.06 -24.26 -6.60
C ARG A 138 1.98 -23.32 -7.13
N VAL A 139 0.71 -23.68 -6.96
CA VAL A 139 -0.44 -22.84 -7.35
C VAL A 139 -0.48 -21.58 -6.48
N CYS A 140 -0.23 -21.70 -5.18
CA CYS A 140 -0.13 -20.54 -4.28
C CYS A 140 0.98 -19.57 -4.69
N LEU A 141 2.17 -20.08 -5.04
CA LEU A 141 3.27 -19.27 -5.55
C LEU A 141 2.93 -18.58 -6.88
N LEU A 142 2.30 -19.31 -7.80
CA LEU A 142 1.85 -18.73 -9.07
C LEU A 142 0.81 -17.61 -8.85
N LEU A 143 -0.18 -17.84 -7.98
CA LEU A 143 -1.17 -16.82 -7.62
C LEU A 143 -0.52 -15.59 -6.99
N ALA A 144 0.39 -15.78 -6.01
CA ALA A 144 1.12 -14.67 -5.41
C ALA A 144 1.98 -13.90 -6.43
N SER A 145 2.66 -14.60 -7.33
CA SER A 145 3.40 -13.95 -8.41
C SER A 145 2.48 -13.15 -9.35
N GLY A 146 1.31 -13.69 -9.69
CA GLY A 146 0.30 -13.02 -10.50
C GLY A 146 -0.25 -11.76 -9.84
N VAL A 147 -0.53 -11.83 -8.53
CA VAL A 147 -0.94 -10.67 -7.71
C VAL A 147 0.07 -9.54 -7.85
N TYR A 148 1.37 -9.81 -7.61
CA TYR A 148 2.39 -8.76 -7.66
C TYR A 148 2.62 -8.23 -9.07
N VAL A 149 2.56 -9.09 -10.10
CA VAL A 149 2.66 -8.65 -11.51
C VAL A 149 1.49 -7.76 -11.89
N MET A 150 0.26 -8.11 -11.53
CA MET A 150 -0.92 -7.29 -11.78
C MET A 150 -0.90 -5.99 -10.98
N GLY A 151 -0.47 -6.05 -9.71
CA GLY A 151 -0.25 -4.86 -8.87
C GLY A 151 0.75 -3.89 -9.50
N PHE A 152 1.87 -4.40 -9.99
CA PHE A 152 2.89 -3.60 -10.67
C PHE A 152 2.36 -2.99 -11.97
N ALA A 153 1.71 -3.79 -12.82
CA ALA A 153 1.15 -3.31 -14.08
C ALA A 153 0.08 -2.23 -13.85
N GLY A 154 -0.82 -2.44 -12.88
CA GLY A 154 -1.86 -1.49 -12.50
C GLY A 154 -1.26 -0.19 -11.97
N ALA A 155 -0.35 -0.28 -11.00
CA ALA A 155 0.33 0.89 -10.45
C ALA A 155 1.07 1.67 -11.53
N MET A 156 1.83 0.99 -12.38
CA MET A 156 2.56 1.63 -13.49
C MET A 156 1.62 2.32 -14.47
N ALA A 157 0.50 1.70 -14.86
CA ALA A 157 -0.47 2.30 -15.77
C ALA A 157 -1.12 3.55 -15.16
N HIS A 158 -1.54 3.49 -13.90
CA HIS A 158 -2.13 4.63 -13.20
C HIS A 158 -1.12 5.76 -12.97
N THR A 159 0.10 5.46 -12.51
CA THR A 159 1.17 6.44 -12.32
C THR A 159 1.58 7.05 -13.65
N ALA A 160 1.67 6.28 -14.74
CA ALA A 160 1.97 6.81 -16.07
C ALA A 160 0.85 7.69 -16.62
N CYS A 161 -0.42 7.34 -16.36
CA CYS A 161 -1.56 8.19 -16.71
C CYS A 161 -1.50 9.52 -15.95
N MET A 162 -1.26 9.47 -14.64
CA MET A 162 -1.10 10.66 -13.78
C MET A 162 0.10 11.51 -14.17
N ALA A 163 1.20 10.89 -14.62
CA ALA A 163 2.38 11.60 -15.12
C ALA A 163 2.13 12.30 -16.46
N ARG A 164 1.22 11.77 -17.28
CA ARG A 164 0.83 12.33 -18.58
C ARG A 164 -0.25 13.40 -18.48
N LEU A 165 -0.95 13.48 -17.36
CA LEU A 165 -1.83 14.60 -17.07
C LEU A 165 -0.96 15.84 -16.81
N THR A 166 -0.97 16.78 -17.76
CA THR A 166 -0.35 18.09 -17.58
C THR A 166 -1.09 18.85 -16.49
N PHE A 167 -0.49 18.94 -15.30
CA PHE A 167 -0.99 19.81 -14.23
C PHE A 167 -0.83 21.26 -14.66
N CYS A 168 -1.93 21.88 -15.09
CA CYS A 168 -1.98 23.31 -15.41
C CYS A 168 -1.82 24.14 -14.14
N ALA A 169 -0.57 24.49 -13.83
CA ALA A 169 -0.08 25.73 -13.22
C ALA A 169 -1.07 26.57 -12.39
N ASN A 170 -1.69 26.00 -11.37
CA ASN A 170 -2.16 26.73 -10.20
C ASN A 170 -1.92 25.84 -8.99
N ASN A 171 -0.80 26.09 -8.32
CA ASN A 171 -0.19 25.38 -7.20
C ASN A 171 -1.10 25.29 -5.95
N LEU A 172 -2.25 24.63 -6.05
CA LEU A 172 -3.17 24.35 -4.95
C LEU A 172 -3.80 22.98 -5.19
N VAL A 173 -3.24 21.96 -4.53
CA VAL A 173 -3.97 20.73 -4.25
C VAL A 173 -4.73 21.01 -2.96
N ASP A 174 -5.96 21.50 -3.13
CA ASP A 174 -6.94 21.58 -2.03
C ASP A 174 -7.55 20.19 -1.84
N HIS A 175 -7.88 19.82 -0.60
CA HIS A 175 -8.40 18.49 -0.27
C HIS A 175 -9.85 18.32 -0.77
#